data_AF-A0A832R233-F1
#
_entry.id   AF-A0A832R233-F1
#
_cell.length_a   1.000
_cell.length_b   1.000
_cell.length_c   1.000
_cell.angle_alpha   90.00
_cell.angle_beta   90.00
_cell.angle_gamma   90.00
#
_symmetry.space_group_name_H-M   'P 1'
#
loop_
_entity.id
_entity.type
_entity.pdbx_description
1 polymer ?
#
loop_
_entity_poly.entity_id
_entity_poly.type
_entity_poly.pdbx_seq_one_letter_code
_entity_poly.pdbx_strand_id
1 'polypeptide(L)'
;MRKLFTFLLFLNLLYSCNNINSNQGVGNSSRSSISGAGATFPYPYYNIIFRDFMQANPNYTVNYGAIGSGGGIRSLRDHSVDFGASDAFLNQKEIESMNAEVIHIATCMGGIVMAYTLEGIDSLKLTGELISDIYLGKIEKWNDRKIVAINPGVNLPDLKITPVYRSDGSGTTFNFSEYLSIVSKEWNDTMGVGKSLKWPAGIAAKGNPGVAGIVQQTNGSLGYIGSEYALTLRLPTAKLKNRAGNYVDATLATITAAANVELPDDMRATITDSDDPNAYPLSLFTWLLVYKDQKYDNRTIEEGEDLIKLLQYVISPEGQKVAAQINYAPLSEQAIEKNRNLINEINYGGIAILDNANYSN
;
A
#
# COMPACT_ATOMS: atom_id res chain seq x y z
N MET A 1 11.96 55.74 -37.82
CA MET A 1 12.36 57.06 -37.29
C MET A 1 11.55 57.37 -36.04
N ARG A 2 12.23 57.45 -34.89
CA ARG A 2 11.88 58.03 -33.57
C ARG A 2 10.46 58.59 -33.35
N LYS A 3 9.78 58.10 -32.30
CA LYS A 3 8.97 58.86 -31.31
C LYS A 3 8.97 58.07 -29.99
N LEU A 4 9.92 58.27 -29.07
CA LEU A 4 9.88 59.19 -27.92
C LEU A 4 8.57 59.08 -27.09
N PHE A 5 8.62 58.27 -26.03
CA PHE A 5 7.60 58.21 -24.98
C PHE A 5 7.99 59.19 -23.86
N THR A 6 7.11 60.13 -23.56
CA THR A 6 7.26 61.06 -22.43
C THR A 6 6.22 60.74 -21.36
N PHE A 7 6.77 60.59 -20.17
CA PHE A 7 6.24 60.44 -18.82
C PHE A 7 4.99 61.29 -18.47
N LEU A 8 4.10 60.75 -17.63
CA LEU A 8 3.24 61.55 -16.75
C LEU A 8 3.10 60.86 -15.38
N LEU A 9 3.74 61.50 -14.40
CA LEU A 9 3.67 61.24 -12.98
C LEU A 9 2.35 61.82 -12.45
N PHE A 10 1.54 61.04 -11.74
CA PHE A 10 0.42 61.56 -10.96
C PHE A 10 0.62 61.22 -9.48
N LEU A 11 0.95 62.26 -8.73
CA LEU A 11 0.95 62.31 -7.27
C LEU A 11 -0.41 62.90 -6.85
N ASN A 12 -1.17 62.22 -6.00
CA ASN A 12 -2.26 62.83 -5.25
C ASN A 12 -2.30 62.27 -3.82
N LEU A 13 -2.24 63.20 -2.86
CA LEU A 13 -2.28 62.96 -1.43
C LEU A 13 -3.72 62.79 -0.91
N LEU A 14 -3.84 61.84 0.02
CA LEU A 14 -4.59 61.81 1.29
C LEU A 14 -6.03 62.34 1.34
N TYR A 15 -6.92 61.46 1.80
CA TYR A 15 -7.84 61.80 2.90
C TYR A 15 -7.91 60.66 3.92
N SER A 16 -7.68 61.04 5.17
CA SER A 16 -7.78 60.21 6.37
C SER A 16 -9.21 60.23 6.89
N CYS A 17 -9.79 59.06 7.17
CA CYS A 17 -10.92 58.91 8.08
C CYS A 17 -10.57 57.82 9.09
N ASN A 18 -10.33 58.26 10.33
CA ASN A 18 -10.33 57.41 11.52
C ASN A 18 -11.67 56.68 11.63
N ASN A 19 -11.62 55.35 11.66
CA ASN A 19 -12.68 54.54 12.26
C ASN A 19 -12.04 53.53 13.19
N ILE A 20 -12.19 53.80 14.48
CA ILE A 20 -11.90 52.87 15.57
C ILE A 20 -12.95 51.78 15.46
N ASN A 21 -12.54 50.58 15.01
CA ASN A 21 -13.31 49.36 15.20
C ASN A 21 -12.35 48.23 15.56
N SER A 22 -12.54 47.78 16.79
CA SER A 22 -12.03 46.57 17.43
C SER A 22 -11.28 45.58 16.54
N ASN A 23 -10.00 45.38 16.88
CA ASN A 23 -9.22 44.20 16.56
C ASN A 23 -9.95 42.94 17.09
N GLN A 24 -10.79 42.33 16.24
CA GLN A 24 -11.14 40.92 16.36
C GLN A 24 -10.08 40.19 15.55
N GLY A 25 -9.09 39.63 16.26
CA GLY A 25 -8.10 38.75 15.65
C GLY A 25 -8.82 37.58 15.02
N VAL A 26 -8.91 37.58 13.69
CA VAL A 26 -9.22 36.37 12.94
C VAL A 26 -8.04 35.44 13.17
N GLY A 27 -8.21 34.50 14.09
CA GLY A 27 -7.26 33.43 14.33
C GLY A 27 -6.98 32.76 12.99
N ASN A 28 -5.75 32.90 12.52
CA ASN A 28 -5.25 32.15 11.38
C ASN A 28 -5.16 30.69 11.87
N SER A 29 -6.21 29.91 11.70
CA SER A 29 -6.16 28.48 12.05
C SER A 29 -5.11 27.84 11.15
N SER A 30 -3.90 27.65 11.66
CA SER A 30 -2.85 26.94 10.95
C SER A 30 -3.36 25.54 10.65
N ARG A 31 -3.56 25.25 9.37
CA ARG A 31 -4.00 23.94 8.91
C ARG A 31 -2.92 22.93 9.25
N SER A 32 -3.24 21.94 10.08
CA SER A 32 -2.31 20.87 10.41
C SER A 32 -2.06 20.01 9.18
N SER A 33 -0.81 19.61 8.96
CA SER A 33 -0.40 18.83 7.81
C SER A 33 0.23 17.52 8.27
N ILE A 34 -0.37 16.40 7.85
CA ILE A 34 0.17 15.06 8.04
C ILE A 34 0.69 14.58 6.68
N SER A 35 1.90 14.06 6.68
CA SER A 35 2.65 13.61 5.52
C SER A 35 2.99 12.13 5.66
N GLY A 36 2.82 11.39 4.58
CA GLY A 36 3.16 9.97 4.52
C GLY A 36 3.73 9.58 3.18
N ALA A 37 4.47 8.48 3.16
CA ALA A 37 4.96 7.90 1.93
C ALA A 37 5.13 6.39 2.04
N GLY A 38 5.01 5.68 0.92
CA GLY A 38 5.39 4.29 0.85
C GLY A 38 4.60 3.46 -0.12
N ALA A 39 4.08 2.33 0.38
CA ALA A 39 3.43 1.28 -0.38
C ALA A 39 2.48 1.81 -1.48
N THR A 40 2.65 1.28 -2.69
CA THR A 40 1.72 1.57 -3.79
C THR A 40 0.53 0.64 -3.76
N PHE A 41 0.60 -0.50 -3.08
CA PHE A 41 -0.52 -1.44 -2.97
C PHE A 41 -1.76 -0.73 -2.41
N PRO A 42 -1.81 -0.22 -1.16
CA PRO A 42 -3.00 0.41 -0.59
C PRO A 42 -3.31 1.82 -1.14
N TYR A 43 -2.59 2.31 -2.16
CA TYR A 43 -2.73 3.69 -2.60
C TYR A 43 -4.17 4.06 -3.04
N PRO A 44 -4.92 3.21 -3.78
CA PRO A 44 -6.33 3.46 -4.06
C PRO A 44 -7.18 3.66 -2.79
N TYR A 45 -6.90 2.89 -1.74
CA TYR A 45 -7.54 3.05 -0.43
C TYR A 45 -7.17 4.36 0.25
N TYR A 46 -5.88 4.62 0.38
CA TYR A 46 -5.35 5.81 1.03
C TYR A 46 -5.84 7.11 0.37
N ASN A 47 -5.96 7.14 -0.97
CA ASN A 47 -6.53 8.29 -1.67
C ASN A 47 -7.97 8.63 -1.24
N ILE A 48 -8.79 7.61 -1.00
CA ILE A 48 -10.19 7.80 -0.63
C ILE A 48 -10.31 8.09 0.86
N ILE A 49 -9.68 7.27 1.72
CA ILE A 49 -9.85 7.42 3.16
C ILE A 49 -9.21 8.70 3.71
N PHE A 50 -8.06 9.12 3.16
CA PHE A 50 -7.44 10.39 3.58
C PHE A 50 -8.22 11.60 3.09
N ARG A 51 -8.84 11.52 1.91
CA ARG A 51 -9.78 12.56 1.45
C ARG A 51 -10.98 12.65 2.38
N ASP A 52 -11.58 11.51 2.75
CA ASP A 52 -12.76 11.47 3.60
C ASP A 52 -12.43 11.98 5.03
N PHE A 53 -11.22 11.65 5.53
CA PHE A 53 -10.70 12.23 6.77
C PHE A 53 -10.61 13.76 6.72
N MET A 54 -10.05 14.33 5.65
CA MET A 54 -9.94 15.78 5.46
C MET A 54 -11.31 16.46 5.31
N GLN A 55 -12.29 15.77 4.71
CA GLN A 55 -13.66 16.28 4.64
C GLN A 55 -14.33 16.32 6.02
N ALA A 56 -14.14 15.28 6.83
CA ALA A 56 -14.62 15.22 8.21
C ALA A 56 -13.85 16.17 9.15
N ASN A 57 -12.61 16.54 8.78
CA ASN A 57 -11.72 17.36 9.59
C ASN A 57 -11.08 18.49 8.74
N PRO A 58 -11.80 19.59 8.43
CA PRO A 58 -11.37 20.61 7.45
C PRO A 58 -10.04 21.33 7.77
N ASN A 59 -9.60 21.26 9.02
CA ASN A 59 -8.36 21.85 9.54
C ASN A 59 -7.12 20.98 9.26
N TYR A 60 -7.28 19.82 8.63
CA TYR A 60 -6.21 18.88 8.33
C TYR A 60 -5.95 18.81 6.82
N THR A 61 -4.69 18.61 6.48
CA THR A 61 -4.25 18.13 5.17
C THR A 61 -3.50 16.83 5.36
N VAL A 62 -3.81 15.81 4.55
CA VAL A 62 -3.04 14.56 4.51
C VAL A 62 -2.43 14.41 3.12
N ASN A 63 -1.10 14.36 3.06
CA ASN A 63 -0.34 14.16 1.82
C ASN A 63 0.26 12.75 1.82
N TYR A 64 0.08 12.00 0.73
CA TYR A 64 0.64 10.65 0.62
C TYR A 64 1.42 10.42 -0.69
N GLY A 65 2.71 10.08 -0.56
CA GLY A 65 3.58 9.74 -1.68
C GLY A 65 3.64 8.23 -1.93
N ALA A 66 3.01 7.76 -3.02
CA ALA A 66 3.06 6.35 -3.42
C ALA A 66 4.39 6.01 -4.14
N ILE A 67 5.41 5.64 -3.37
CA ILE A 67 6.80 5.45 -3.84
C ILE A 67 7.35 4.04 -3.65
N GLY A 68 6.54 3.10 -3.17
CA GLY A 68 6.93 1.74 -2.82
C GLY A 68 7.30 1.62 -1.34
N SER A 69 7.07 0.44 -0.77
CA SER A 69 7.25 0.18 0.67
C SER A 69 8.66 0.46 1.17
N GLY A 70 9.68 0.09 0.39
CA GLY A 70 11.06 0.41 0.73
C GLY A 70 11.34 1.92 0.71
N GLY A 71 10.65 2.67 -0.14
CA GLY A 71 10.70 4.14 -0.13
C GLY A 71 10.08 4.71 1.14
N GLY A 72 8.91 4.21 1.54
CA GLY A 72 8.21 4.65 2.75
C GLY A 72 9.01 4.39 4.04
N ILE A 73 9.62 3.21 4.15
CA ILE A 73 10.50 2.88 5.28
C ILE A 73 11.67 3.86 5.36
N ARG A 74 12.32 4.17 4.23
CA ARG A 74 13.41 5.15 4.20
C ARG A 74 12.93 6.56 4.53
N SER A 75 11.80 6.99 3.99
CA SER A 75 11.23 8.31 4.28
C SER A 75 10.90 8.48 5.77
N LEU A 76 10.34 7.47 6.41
CA LEU A 76 10.10 7.50 7.87
C LEU A 76 11.41 7.53 8.65
N ARG A 77 12.37 6.66 8.29
CA ARG A 77 13.69 6.61 8.93
C ARG A 77 14.42 7.94 8.84
N ASP A 78 14.34 8.59 7.69
CA ASP A 78 15.00 9.87 7.40
C ASP A 78 14.18 11.07 7.93
N HIS A 79 13.10 10.82 8.68
CA HIS A 79 12.17 11.80 9.25
C HIS A 79 11.54 12.75 8.20
N SER A 80 11.50 12.35 6.93
CA SER A 80 10.94 13.18 5.86
C SER A 80 9.41 13.16 5.81
N VAL A 81 8.78 12.26 6.57
CA VAL A 81 7.33 12.07 6.66
C VAL A 81 6.93 11.67 8.07
N ASP A 82 5.67 11.88 8.41
CA ASP A 82 5.08 11.57 9.73
C ASP A 82 4.76 10.07 9.86
N PHE A 83 4.46 9.41 8.75
CA PHE A 83 4.27 7.97 8.70
C PHE A 83 4.84 7.33 7.43
N GLY A 84 5.43 6.15 7.59
CA GLY A 84 5.75 5.26 6.49
C GLY A 84 4.55 4.37 6.14
N ALA A 85 4.53 3.80 4.94
CA ALA A 85 3.58 2.75 4.59
C ALA A 85 4.30 1.57 3.92
N SER A 86 3.97 0.35 4.32
CA SER A 86 4.64 -0.86 3.83
C SER A 86 3.68 -2.04 3.77
N ASP A 87 3.82 -2.89 2.74
CA ASP A 87 3.08 -4.15 2.63
C ASP A 87 3.89 -5.33 3.20
N ALA A 88 5.00 -5.02 3.87
CA ALA A 88 5.83 -5.98 4.59
C ALA A 88 6.30 -5.31 5.87
N PHE A 89 6.12 -5.96 7.01
CA PHE A 89 6.65 -5.44 8.26
C PHE A 89 8.19 -5.31 8.19
N LEU A 90 8.74 -4.51 9.10
CA LEU A 90 10.18 -4.23 9.11
C LEU A 90 10.92 -5.53 9.41
N ASN A 91 11.90 -5.88 8.58
CA ASN A 91 12.84 -6.95 8.92
C ASN A 91 13.86 -6.45 9.96
N GLN A 92 14.64 -7.36 10.53
CA GLN A 92 15.60 -7.05 11.58
C GLN A 92 16.58 -5.90 11.21
N LYS A 93 17.11 -5.89 9.98
CA LYS A 93 18.02 -4.83 9.52
C LYS A 93 17.32 -3.48 9.40
N GLU A 94 16.06 -3.49 8.98
CA GLU A 94 15.26 -2.27 8.91
C GLU A 94 14.95 -1.74 10.31
N ILE A 95 14.52 -2.61 11.24
CA ILE A 95 14.30 -2.26 12.67
C ILE A 95 15.55 -1.61 13.26
N GLU A 96 16.71 -2.24 13.11
CA GLU A 96 17.99 -1.70 13.59
C GLU A 96 18.30 -0.32 12.99
N SER A 97 17.94 -0.10 11.73
CA SER A 97 18.19 1.18 11.05
C SER A 97 17.27 2.32 11.47
N MET A 98 16.13 2.02 12.12
CA MET A 98 15.17 3.04 12.57
C MET A 98 15.68 3.82 13.78
N ASN A 99 16.58 3.24 14.58
CA ASN A 99 17.09 3.81 15.85
C ASN A 99 15.98 4.21 16.86
N ALA A 100 14.77 3.72 16.69
CA ALA A 100 13.63 3.91 17.57
C ALA A 100 12.61 2.79 17.31
N GLU A 101 11.73 2.56 18.28
CA GLU A 101 10.66 1.58 18.16
C GLU A 101 9.60 2.07 17.15
N VAL A 102 9.26 1.20 16.20
CA VAL A 102 8.25 1.46 15.18
C VAL A 102 7.09 0.52 15.38
N ILE A 103 5.89 1.09 15.40
CA ILE A 103 4.62 0.40 15.50
C ILE A 103 4.07 0.16 14.09
N HIS A 104 3.50 -1.04 13.89
CA HIS A 104 2.88 -1.50 12.65
C HIS A 104 1.36 -1.49 12.78
N ILE A 105 0.69 -0.48 12.25
CA ILE A 105 -0.78 -0.40 12.25
C ILE A 105 -1.30 -0.99 10.94
N ALA A 106 -1.87 -2.20 10.99
CA ALA A 106 -2.50 -2.79 9.81
C ALA A 106 -3.71 -1.94 9.40
N THR A 107 -3.94 -1.72 8.11
CA THR A 107 -5.05 -0.85 7.65
C THR A 107 -6.15 -1.61 6.94
N CYS A 108 -5.78 -2.49 6.02
CA CYS A 108 -6.69 -3.38 5.31
C CYS A 108 -5.91 -4.60 4.78
N MET A 109 -6.64 -5.51 4.13
CA MET A 109 -6.08 -6.65 3.42
C MET A 109 -6.41 -6.58 1.93
N GLY A 110 -5.61 -7.26 1.11
CA GLY A 110 -5.93 -7.46 -0.30
C GLY A 110 -5.29 -8.74 -0.84
N GLY A 111 -5.38 -8.93 -2.15
CA GLY A 111 -4.75 -10.06 -2.85
C GLY A 111 -3.76 -9.58 -3.91
N ILE A 112 -2.65 -10.29 -4.06
CA ILE A 112 -1.75 -10.13 -5.21
C ILE A 112 -2.20 -11.09 -6.30
N VAL A 113 -2.74 -10.54 -7.38
CA VAL A 113 -3.22 -11.31 -8.52
C VAL A 113 -2.15 -11.43 -9.59
N MET A 114 -2.21 -12.54 -10.32
CA MET A 114 -1.46 -12.71 -11.57
C MET A 114 -2.30 -12.15 -12.73
N ALA A 115 -2.11 -10.87 -13.03
CA ALA A 115 -2.75 -10.21 -14.15
C ALA A 115 -2.03 -10.54 -15.46
N TYR A 116 -2.78 -10.74 -16.53
CA TYR A 116 -2.22 -11.11 -17.82
C TYR A 116 -2.99 -10.48 -18.97
N THR A 117 -2.36 -10.41 -20.14
CA THR A 117 -3.01 -10.04 -21.39
C THR A 117 -2.74 -11.12 -22.42
N LEU A 118 -3.80 -11.85 -22.78
CA LEU A 118 -3.79 -12.86 -23.84
C LEU A 118 -5.04 -12.64 -24.70
N GLU A 119 -4.84 -12.37 -25.99
CA GLU A 119 -5.96 -12.16 -26.91
C GLU A 119 -6.92 -13.36 -26.92
N GLY A 120 -8.20 -13.09 -26.65
CA GLY A 120 -9.26 -14.11 -26.65
C GLY A 120 -9.26 -15.06 -25.45
N ILE A 121 -8.42 -14.82 -24.43
CA ILE A 121 -8.34 -15.66 -23.22
C ILE A 121 -8.60 -14.77 -22.00
N ASP A 122 -9.64 -15.09 -21.25
CA ASP A 122 -10.04 -14.40 -20.02
C ASP A 122 -10.12 -15.32 -18.79
N SER A 123 -9.93 -16.63 -18.99
CA SER A 123 -9.90 -17.65 -17.95
C SER A 123 -8.59 -18.43 -18.01
N LEU A 124 -7.80 -18.30 -16.96
CA LEU A 124 -6.51 -18.97 -16.81
C LEU A 124 -6.37 -19.47 -15.38
N LYS A 125 -5.79 -20.66 -15.23
CA LYS A 125 -5.39 -21.26 -13.97
C LYS A 125 -3.88 -21.35 -13.90
N LEU A 126 -3.31 -21.01 -12.74
CA LEU A 126 -1.89 -21.14 -12.44
C LEU A 126 -1.68 -21.76 -11.05
N THR A 127 -0.55 -22.44 -10.86
CA THR A 127 -0.05 -22.84 -9.54
C THR A 127 1.17 -21.99 -9.17
N GLY A 128 1.54 -21.97 -7.88
CA GLY A 128 2.74 -21.28 -7.42
C GLY A 128 4.02 -21.76 -8.12
N GLU A 129 4.14 -23.06 -8.36
CA GLU A 129 5.31 -23.65 -9.03
C GLU A 129 5.39 -23.22 -10.50
N LEU A 130 4.27 -23.14 -11.21
CA LEU A 130 4.25 -22.62 -12.58
C LEU A 130 4.62 -21.15 -12.64
N ILE A 131 4.14 -20.35 -11.69
CA ILE A 131 4.52 -18.94 -11.59
C ILE A 131 6.03 -18.83 -11.34
N SER A 132 6.58 -19.63 -10.41
CA SER A 132 8.02 -19.73 -10.17
C SER A 132 8.78 -20.08 -11.46
N ASP A 133 8.39 -21.15 -12.16
CA ASP A 133 9.02 -21.59 -13.41
C ASP A 133 9.00 -20.48 -14.49
N ILE A 134 7.90 -19.73 -14.61
CA ILE A 134 7.79 -18.60 -15.54
C ILE A 134 8.78 -17.49 -15.19
N TYR A 135 8.82 -17.05 -13.93
CA TYR A 135 9.69 -15.95 -13.51
C TYR A 135 11.18 -16.34 -13.42
N LEU A 136 11.48 -17.63 -13.31
CA LEU A 136 12.84 -18.18 -13.46
C LEU A 136 13.26 -18.38 -14.93
N GLY A 137 12.34 -18.17 -15.89
CA GLY A 137 12.61 -18.32 -17.33
C GLY A 137 12.62 -19.77 -17.81
N LYS A 138 12.09 -20.72 -17.03
CA LYS A 138 12.00 -22.14 -17.41
C LYS A 138 10.81 -22.44 -18.29
N ILE A 139 9.72 -21.70 -18.09
CA ILE A 139 8.54 -21.72 -18.96
C ILE A 139 8.48 -20.39 -19.67
N GLU A 140 8.79 -20.42 -20.97
CA GLU A 140 8.92 -19.21 -21.79
C GLU A 140 7.72 -18.96 -22.70
N LYS A 141 6.80 -19.92 -22.83
CA LYS A 141 5.67 -19.84 -23.78
C LYS A 141 4.35 -20.30 -23.16
N TRP A 142 3.25 -19.68 -23.59
CA TRP A 142 1.92 -19.93 -23.05
C TRP A 142 1.36 -21.32 -23.36
N ASN A 143 1.74 -21.90 -24.50
CA ASN A 143 1.40 -23.27 -24.87
C ASN A 143 2.29 -24.34 -24.21
N ASP A 144 3.11 -24.00 -23.21
CA ASP A 144 3.89 -25.00 -22.48
C ASP A 144 2.97 -26.09 -21.93
N ARG A 145 3.39 -27.35 -22.11
CA ARG A 145 2.60 -28.54 -21.75
C ARG A 145 2.13 -28.52 -20.29
N LYS A 146 2.89 -27.94 -19.37
CA LYS A 146 2.50 -27.87 -17.95
C LYS A 146 1.37 -26.87 -17.72
N ILE A 147 1.36 -25.74 -18.45
CA ILE A 147 0.26 -24.76 -18.40
C ILE A 147 -0.99 -25.36 -19.06
N VAL A 148 -0.83 -25.98 -20.23
CA VAL A 148 -1.92 -26.64 -20.97
C VAL A 148 -2.60 -27.73 -20.12
N ALA A 149 -1.82 -28.53 -19.40
CA ALA A 149 -2.33 -29.63 -18.59
C ALA A 149 -3.34 -29.20 -17.50
N ILE A 150 -3.20 -27.99 -16.96
CA ILE A 150 -4.10 -27.46 -15.92
C ILE A 150 -5.18 -26.51 -16.46
N ASN A 151 -5.18 -26.25 -17.76
CA ASN A 151 -6.13 -25.39 -18.47
C ASN A 151 -6.86 -26.16 -19.60
N PRO A 152 -7.52 -27.29 -19.32
CA PRO A 152 -8.20 -28.06 -20.35
C PRO A 152 -9.30 -27.22 -21.02
N GLY A 153 -9.32 -27.25 -22.36
CA GLY A 153 -10.29 -26.50 -23.17
C GLY A 153 -9.90 -25.04 -23.46
N VAL A 154 -8.78 -24.54 -22.93
CA VAL A 154 -8.25 -23.22 -23.28
C VAL A 154 -7.24 -23.38 -24.41
N ASN A 155 -7.47 -22.68 -25.52
CA ASN A 155 -6.56 -22.70 -26.68
C ASN A 155 -5.38 -21.75 -26.44
N LEU A 156 -4.39 -22.20 -25.66
CA LEU A 156 -3.21 -21.41 -25.32
C LEU A 156 -2.30 -21.20 -26.55
N PRO A 157 -1.89 -19.96 -26.87
CA PRO A 157 -1.13 -19.66 -28.08
C PRO A 157 0.35 -20.06 -27.97
N ASP A 158 0.99 -20.30 -29.11
CA ASP A 158 2.46 -20.38 -29.22
C ASP A 158 3.11 -18.99 -29.11
N LEU A 159 2.85 -18.32 -27.99
CA LEU A 159 3.27 -16.95 -27.71
C LEU A 159 4.25 -16.93 -26.54
N LYS A 160 5.32 -16.14 -26.68
CA LYS A 160 6.29 -15.93 -25.60
C LYS A 160 5.62 -15.26 -24.40
N ILE A 161 5.87 -15.78 -23.21
CA ILE A 161 5.48 -15.15 -21.94
C ILE A 161 6.45 -14.00 -21.67
N THR A 162 5.89 -12.84 -21.35
CA THR A 162 6.65 -11.65 -20.93
C THR A 162 6.39 -11.37 -19.46
N PRO A 163 7.23 -11.86 -18.53
CA PRO A 163 7.09 -11.53 -17.12
C PRO A 163 7.29 -10.03 -16.89
N VAL A 164 6.42 -9.42 -16.11
CA VAL A 164 6.51 -8.03 -15.66
C VAL A 164 6.70 -8.04 -14.15
N TYR A 165 7.65 -7.25 -13.66
CA TYR A 165 8.00 -7.18 -12.24
C TYR A 165 8.26 -5.74 -11.79
N ARG A 166 8.30 -5.54 -10.47
CA ARG A 166 8.52 -4.24 -9.85
C ARG A 166 9.98 -3.82 -9.91
N SER A 167 10.24 -2.58 -10.32
CA SER A 167 11.57 -1.98 -10.34
C SER A 167 11.96 -1.33 -9.00
N ASP A 168 10.98 -0.97 -8.18
CA ASP A 168 11.15 -0.30 -6.89
C ASP A 168 11.12 -1.28 -5.71
N GLY A 169 11.65 -0.84 -4.55
CA GLY A 169 11.57 -1.59 -3.30
C GLY A 169 10.12 -1.76 -2.86
N SER A 170 9.59 -2.97 -3.01
CA SER A 170 8.16 -3.25 -3.10
C SER A 170 7.71 -4.29 -2.07
N GLY A 171 6.74 -3.96 -1.23
CA GLY A 171 6.09 -4.92 -0.33
C GLY A 171 5.23 -5.94 -1.10
N THR A 172 4.63 -5.55 -2.22
CA THR A 172 4.00 -6.49 -3.16
C THR A 172 5.00 -7.56 -3.65
N THR A 173 6.25 -7.16 -3.94
CA THR A 173 7.31 -8.09 -4.35
C THR A 173 7.75 -8.98 -3.19
N PHE A 174 7.81 -8.43 -1.98
CA PHE A 174 8.09 -9.22 -0.78
C PHE A 174 7.08 -10.37 -0.62
N ASN A 175 5.78 -10.08 -0.57
CA ASN A 175 4.75 -11.11 -0.40
C ASN A 175 4.69 -12.08 -1.58
N PHE A 176 4.88 -11.60 -2.81
CA PHE A 176 5.02 -12.48 -3.98
C PHE A 176 6.19 -13.46 -3.84
N SER A 177 7.37 -12.95 -3.45
CA SER A 177 8.58 -13.76 -3.30
C SER A 177 8.54 -14.69 -2.09
N GLU A 178 7.84 -14.29 -1.04
CA GLU A 178 7.63 -15.09 0.17
C GLU A 178 6.71 -16.27 -0.12
N TYR A 179 5.56 -16.03 -0.74
CA TYR A 179 4.69 -17.09 -1.24
C TYR A 179 5.42 -18.08 -2.15
N LEU A 180 6.17 -17.57 -3.14
CA LEU A 180 6.91 -18.45 -4.05
C LEU A 180 8.03 -19.23 -3.33
N SER A 181 8.64 -18.67 -2.28
CA SER A 181 9.62 -19.39 -1.46
C SER A 181 8.99 -20.52 -0.64
N ILE A 182 7.72 -20.38 -0.25
CA ILE A 182 6.97 -21.43 0.46
C ILE A 182 6.64 -22.59 -0.49
N VAL A 183 6.09 -22.29 -1.68
CA VAL A 183 5.53 -23.30 -2.60
C VAL A 183 6.55 -23.87 -3.59
N SER A 184 7.68 -23.19 -3.80
CA SER A 184 8.73 -23.62 -4.74
C SER A 184 10.09 -23.61 -4.07
N LYS A 185 10.62 -24.81 -3.80
CA LYS A 185 11.97 -24.98 -3.26
C LYS A 185 13.02 -24.30 -4.14
N GLU A 186 12.87 -24.40 -5.46
CA GLU A 186 13.82 -23.82 -6.39
C GLU A 186 13.80 -22.29 -6.36
N TRP A 187 12.61 -21.68 -6.23
CA TRP A 187 12.51 -20.24 -6.02
C TRP A 187 13.23 -19.84 -4.74
N ASN A 188 12.99 -20.55 -3.64
CA ASN A 188 13.63 -20.27 -2.36
C ASN A 188 15.16 -20.35 -2.45
N ASP A 189 15.68 -21.38 -3.13
CA ASP A 189 17.12 -21.58 -3.29
C ASP A 189 17.78 -20.52 -4.22
N THR A 190 17.03 -20.00 -5.19
CA THR A 190 17.60 -19.16 -6.27
C THR A 190 17.33 -17.66 -6.07
N MET A 191 16.08 -17.32 -5.78
CA MET A 191 15.58 -15.94 -5.69
C MET A 191 15.42 -15.50 -4.23
N GLY A 192 14.87 -16.39 -3.40
CA GLY A 192 14.55 -16.11 -2.00
C GLY A 192 13.45 -15.06 -1.82
N VAL A 193 13.45 -14.42 -0.65
CA VAL A 193 12.45 -13.43 -0.23
C VAL A 193 13.05 -12.04 -0.16
N GLY A 194 12.35 -11.04 -0.70
CA GLY A 194 12.79 -9.65 -0.57
C GLY A 194 11.89 -8.63 -1.23
N LYS A 195 12.06 -7.36 -0.82
CA LYS A 195 11.41 -6.21 -1.46
C LYS A 195 12.00 -5.87 -2.84
N SER A 196 13.18 -6.42 -3.16
CA SER A 196 13.88 -6.28 -4.43
C SER A 196 14.66 -7.56 -4.70
N LEU A 197 14.52 -8.12 -5.91
CA LEU A 197 15.12 -9.37 -6.33
C LEU A 197 15.97 -9.17 -7.58
N LYS A 198 16.88 -10.10 -7.85
CA LYS A 198 17.70 -10.13 -9.07
C LYS A 198 16.96 -10.92 -10.15
N TRP A 199 16.10 -10.24 -10.89
CA TRP A 199 15.29 -10.88 -11.94
C TRP A 199 16.15 -11.33 -13.13
N PRO A 200 16.04 -12.58 -13.59
CA PRO A 200 16.85 -13.09 -14.70
C PRO A 200 16.40 -12.52 -16.07
N ALA A 201 15.11 -12.22 -16.21
CA ALA A 201 14.51 -11.65 -17.42
C ALA A 201 13.16 -10.99 -17.09
N GLY A 202 12.59 -10.29 -18.07
CA GLY A 202 11.28 -9.63 -17.98
C GLY A 202 11.38 -8.11 -18.01
N ILE A 203 10.24 -7.44 -17.89
CA ILE A 203 10.12 -5.98 -17.94
C ILE A 203 9.96 -5.44 -16.52
N ALA A 204 10.87 -4.54 -16.13
CA ALA A 204 10.78 -3.83 -14.87
C ALA A 204 9.85 -2.61 -15.00
N ALA A 205 8.91 -2.43 -14.08
CA ALA A 205 8.02 -1.28 -14.04
C ALA A 205 7.85 -0.74 -12.61
N LYS A 206 7.65 0.57 -12.47
CA LYS A 206 7.58 1.24 -11.17
C LYS A 206 6.16 1.17 -10.60
N GLY A 207 6.04 0.68 -9.37
CA GLY A 207 4.77 0.62 -8.64
C GLY A 207 3.77 -0.38 -9.24
N ASN A 208 2.69 -0.66 -8.50
CA ASN A 208 1.53 -1.39 -9.05
C ASN A 208 0.97 -0.74 -10.34
N PRO A 209 0.81 0.60 -10.43
CA PRO A 209 0.30 1.22 -11.66
C PRO A 209 1.18 0.96 -12.89
N GLY A 210 2.51 0.99 -12.73
CA GLY A 210 3.43 0.74 -13.83
C GLY A 210 3.37 -0.69 -14.32
N VAL A 211 3.38 -1.67 -13.41
CA VAL A 211 3.25 -3.10 -13.79
C VAL A 211 1.91 -3.34 -14.48
N ALA A 212 0.81 -2.84 -13.92
CA ALA A 212 -0.52 -3.01 -14.51
C ALA A 212 -0.63 -2.38 -15.91
N GLY A 213 -0.04 -1.20 -16.12
CA GLY A 213 0.01 -0.53 -17.42
C GLY A 213 0.79 -1.32 -18.47
N ILE A 214 1.95 -1.88 -18.11
CA ILE A 214 2.72 -2.74 -19.03
C ILE A 214 1.94 -4.01 -19.36
N VAL A 215 1.32 -4.65 -18.36
CA VAL A 215 0.51 -5.85 -18.58
C VAL A 215 -0.63 -5.53 -19.56
N GLN A 216 -1.37 -4.44 -19.33
CA GLN A 216 -2.49 -4.03 -20.19
C GLN A 216 -2.10 -3.85 -21.66
N GLN A 217 -0.90 -3.33 -21.92
CA GLN A 217 -0.47 -2.93 -23.26
C GLN A 217 0.32 -4.01 -24.01
N THR A 218 0.67 -5.12 -23.35
CA THR A 218 1.59 -6.11 -23.88
C THR A 218 0.91 -7.47 -23.99
N ASN A 219 0.50 -7.87 -25.19
CA ASN A 219 0.00 -9.24 -25.42
C ASN A 219 1.09 -10.27 -25.09
N GLY A 220 0.72 -11.33 -24.38
CA GLY A 220 1.62 -12.35 -23.85
C GLY A 220 2.24 -12.02 -22.49
N SER A 221 1.90 -10.88 -21.88
CA SER A 221 2.47 -10.49 -20.58
C SER A 221 1.78 -11.15 -19.38
N LEU A 222 2.55 -11.30 -18.30
CA LEU A 222 2.09 -11.77 -16.98
C LEU A 222 2.77 -10.91 -15.91
N GLY A 223 2.00 -10.30 -15.01
CA GLY A 223 2.49 -9.46 -13.93
C GLY A 223 1.76 -9.69 -12.62
N TYR A 224 2.47 -9.57 -11.49
CA TYR A 224 1.87 -9.57 -10.17
C TYR A 224 1.50 -8.15 -9.75
N ILE A 225 0.22 -7.91 -9.44
CA ILE A 225 -0.31 -6.60 -9.00
C ILE A 225 -1.37 -6.80 -7.92
N GLY A 226 -1.70 -5.74 -7.18
CA GLY A 226 -2.86 -5.77 -6.29
C GLY A 226 -4.18 -5.97 -7.05
N SER A 227 -5.09 -6.77 -6.49
CA SER A 227 -6.39 -7.11 -7.08
C SER A 227 -7.20 -5.89 -7.53
N GLU A 228 -7.17 -4.82 -6.75
CA GLU A 228 -7.85 -3.55 -6.99
C GLU A 228 -7.39 -2.84 -8.27
N TYR A 229 -6.11 -2.97 -8.64
CA TYR A 229 -5.57 -2.42 -9.88
C TYR A 229 -6.08 -3.21 -11.09
N ALA A 230 -6.12 -4.55 -10.97
CA ALA A 230 -6.68 -5.40 -12.01
C ALA A 230 -8.17 -5.12 -12.20
N LEU A 231 -8.94 -4.99 -11.12
CA LEU A 231 -10.37 -4.69 -11.15
C LEU A 231 -10.65 -3.32 -11.80
N THR A 232 -9.90 -2.29 -11.41
CA THR A 232 -10.05 -0.93 -11.94
C THR A 232 -9.75 -0.87 -13.44
N LEU A 233 -8.71 -1.59 -13.89
CA LEU A 233 -8.27 -1.64 -15.28
C LEU A 233 -8.96 -2.74 -16.11
N ARG A 234 -9.84 -3.53 -15.48
CA ARG A 234 -10.52 -4.70 -16.06
C ARG A 234 -9.55 -5.69 -16.70
N LEU A 235 -8.41 -5.90 -16.06
CA LEU A 235 -7.41 -6.87 -16.51
C LEU A 235 -7.85 -8.28 -16.15
N PRO A 236 -7.76 -9.25 -17.08
CA PRO A 236 -7.87 -10.67 -16.75
C PRO A 236 -6.85 -11.06 -15.68
N THR A 237 -7.29 -11.89 -14.73
CA THR A 237 -6.43 -12.43 -13.67
C THR A 237 -6.57 -13.95 -13.62
N ALA A 238 -5.48 -14.64 -13.31
CA ALA A 238 -5.51 -16.09 -13.20
C ALA A 238 -6.10 -16.53 -11.84
N LYS A 239 -6.89 -17.60 -11.86
CA LYS A 239 -7.22 -18.35 -10.65
C LYS A 239 -5.98 -19.04 -10.15
N LEU A 240 -5.71 -18.93 -8.85
CA LEU A 240 -4.54 -19.56 -8.25
C LEU A 240 -4.93 -20.80 -7.49
N LYS A 241 -4.14 -21.86 -7.64
CA LYS A 241 -4.26 -23.05 -6.80
C LYS A 241 -3.79 -22.71 -5.39
N ASN A 242 -4.66 -22.85 -4.40
CA ASN A 242 -4.30 -22.68 -2.99
C ASN A 242 -3.74 -23.99 -2.39
N ARG A 243 -3.32 -23.91 -1.13
CA ARG A 243 -2.73 -25.03 -0.37
C ARG A 243 -3.61 -26.27 -0.31
N ALA A 244 -4.94 -26.09 -0.22
CA ALA A 244 -5.92 -27.18 -0.24
C ALA A 244 -6.13 -27.80 -1.63
N GLY A 245 -5.55 -27.20 -2.67
CA GLY A 245 -5.62 -27.67 -4.05
C GLY A 245 -6.76 -27.08 -4.88
N ASN A 246 -7.51 -26.12 -4.34
CA ASN A 246 -8.61 -25.44 -5.01
C ASN A 246 -8.09 -24.28 -5.86
N TYR A 247 -8.68 -24.07 -7.04
CA TYR A 247 -8.42 -22.87 -7.85
C TYR A 247 -9.39 -21.77 -7.45
N VAL A 248 -8.85 -20.71 -6.85
CA VAL A 248 -9.63 -19.63 -6.24
C VAL A 248 -9.34 -18.28 -6.91
N ASP A 249 -10.36 -17.44 -7.00
CA ASP A 249 -10.25 -16.04 -7.44
C ASP A 249 -9.91 -15.14 -6.24
N ALA A 250 -9.27 -13.99 -6.49
CA ALA A 250 -9.07 -12.98 -5.44
C ALA A 250 -10.36 -12.19 -5.20
N THR A 251 -11.10 -12.57 -4.18
CA THR A 251 -12.31 -11.88 -3.71
C THR A 251 -12.16 -11.45 -2.27
N LEU A 252 -13.01 -10.52 -1.82
CA LEU A 252 -13.04 -10.10 -0.41
C LEU A 252 -13.16 -11.31 0.53
N ALA A 253 -14.07 -12.25 0.21
CA ALA A 253 -14.30 -13.44 1.03
C ALA A 253 -13.07 -14.36 1.11
N THR A 254 -12.43 -14.64 -0.03
CA THR A 254 -11.24 -15.51 -0.09
C THR A 254 -10.01 -14.85 0.52
N ILE A 255 -9.91 -13.51 0.50
CA ILE A 255 -8.82 -12.77 1.15
C ILE A 255 -9.03 -12.74 2.66
N THR A 256 -10.26 -12.46 3.12
CA THR A 256 -10.61 -12.51 4.55
C THR A 256 -10.40 -13.90 5.14
N ALA A 257 -10.71 -14.97 4.39
CA ALA A 257 -10.47 -16.34 4.83
C ALA A 257 -8.99 -16.63 5.15
N ALA A 258 -8.06 -16.02 4.40
CA ALA A 258 -6.62 -16.20 4.63
C ALA A 258 -6.13 -15.66 5.99
N ALA A 259 -6.85 -14.70 6.56
CA ALA A 259 -6.53 -14.07 7.84
C ALA A 259 -7.31 -14.64 9.03
N ASN A 260 -8.03 -15.76 8.85
CA ASN A 260 -8.77 -16.42 9.93
C ASN A 260 -7.84 -17.25 10.83
N VAL A 261 -6.87 -16.57 11.43
CA VAL A 261 -5.82 -17.12 12.29
C VAL A 261 -5.67 -16.26 13.55
N GLU A 262 -4.98 -16.77 14.57
CA GLU A 262 -4.56 -15.93 15.69
C GLU A 262 -3.48 -14.95 15.22
N LEU A 263 -3.70 -13.66 15.44
CA LEU A 263 -2.80 -12.59 15.03
C LEU A 263 -1.90 -12.19 16.21
N PRO A 264 -0.61 -11.89 15.98
CA PRO A 264 0.27 -11.40 17.04
C PRO A 264 -0.18 -10.01 17.50
N ASP A 265 0.09 -9.67 18.77
CA ASP A 265 -0.30 -8.38 19.36
C ASP A 265 0.31 -7.17 18.64
N ASP A 266 1.48 -7.34 18.05
CA ASP A 266 2.17 -6.32 17.24
C ASP A 266 1.71 -6.25 15.78
N MET A 267 0.70 -7.06 15.40
CA MET A 267 0.10 -7.14 14.07
C MET A 267 1.08 -7.48 12.92
N ARG A 268 2.30 -7.93 13.22
CA ARG A 268 3.29 -8.36 12.22
C ARG A 268 3.05 -9.82 11.82
N ALA A 269 2.12 -10.04 10.89
CA ALA A 269 1.76 -11.37 10.39
C ALA A 269 1.88 -11.48 8.86
N THR A 270 2.20 -12.68 8.37
CA THR A 270 1.99 -13.08 6.97
C THR A 270 0.76 -13.98 6.86
N ILE A 271 0.01 -13.85 5.77
CA ILE A 271 -1.23 -14.62 5.50
C ILE A 271 -1.23 -15.21 4.08
N THR A 272 -0.04 -15.38 3.51
CA THR A 272 0.22 -16.10 2.26
C THR A 272 0.17 -17.61 2.52
N ASP A 273 -0.19 -18.38 1.48
CA ASP A 273 -0.34 -19.85 1.53
C ASP A 273 -1.12 -20.39 2.74
N SER A 274 -2.16 -19.65 3.16
CA SER A 274 -3.05 -20.05 4.27
C SER A 274 -3.60 -21.47 4.08
N ASP A 275 -3.80 -22.18 5.19
CA ASP A 275 -4.36 -23.52 5.25
C ASP A 275 -5.90 -23.56 5.16
N ASP A 276 -6.58 -22.41 5.22
CA ASP A 276 -8.01 -22.33 4.96
C ASP A 276 -8.31 -22.75 3.50
N PRO A 277 -9.18 -23.74 3.27
CA PRO A 277 -9.43 -24.27 1.93
C PRO A 277 -10.09 -23.28 0.96
N ASN A 278 -10.61 -22.17 1.46
CA ASN A 278 -11.20 -21.08 0.68
C ASN A 278 -10.25 -19.88 0.54
N ALA A 279 -9.09 -19.88 1.21
CA ALA A 279 -8.18 -18.75 1.16
C ALA A 279 -7.56 -18.56 -0.22
N TYR A 280 -7.48 -17.29 -0.65
CA TYR A 280 -6.65 -16.89 -1.77
C TYR A 280 -5.17 -16.93 -1.36
N PRO A 281 -4.30 -17.67 -2.07
CA PRO A 281 -2.97 -18.02 -1.56
C PRO A 281 -1.98 -16.85 -1.50
N LEU A 282 -2.25 -15.76 -2.20
CA LEU A 282 -1.43 -14.56 -2.26
C LEU A 282 -2.13 -13.37 -1.57
N SER A 283 -2.70 -13.61 -0.39
CA SER A 283 -3.31 -12.57 0.44
C SER A 283 -2.27 -11.90 1.33
N LEU A 284 -2.49 -10.64 1.71
CA LEU A 284 -1.59 -9.87 2.57
C LEU A 284 -2.31 -8.76 3.36
N PHE A 285 -1.71 -8.38 4.49
CA PHE A 285 -1.96 -7.12 5.16
C PHE A 285 -1.08 -6.00 4.56
N THR A 286 -1.46 -4.76 4.83
CA THR A 286 -0.61 -3.58 4.61
C THR A 286 -0.67 -2.69 5.86
N TRP A 287 0.43 -1.99 6.14
CA TRP A 287 0.64 -1.27 7.40
C TRP A 287 1.00 0.20 7.17
N LEU A 288 0.50 1.05 8.07
CA LEU A 288 1.14 2.33 8.39
C LEU A 288 2.20 2.09 9.47
N LEU A 289 3.34 2.73 9.29
CA LEU A 289 4.51 2.63 10.15
C LEU A 289 4.68 3.98 10.85
N VAL A 290 4.75 3.97 12.18
CA VAL A 290 4.91 5.18 12.98
C VAL A 290 5.89 4.92 14.12
N TYR A 291 6.66 5.91 14.52
CA TYR A 291 7.46 5.79 15.74
C TYR A 291 6.55 5.74 16.98
N LYS A 292 6.90 4.90 17.94
CA LYS A 292 6.15 4.81 19.21
C LYS A 292 6.27 6.09 20.03
N ASP A 293 7.48 6.63 20.16
CA ASP A 293 7.71 7.95 20.74
C ASP A 293 7.68 9.00 19.63
N GLN A 294 6.70 9.90 19.70
CA GLN A 294 6.48 10.98 18.74
C GLN A 294 7.41 12.19 19.00
N LYS A 295 8.21 12.18 20.08
CA LYS A 295 9.19 13.23 20.37
C LYS A 295 10.50 13.03 19.59
N TYR A 296 10.39 13.02 18.26
CA TYR A 296 11.52 12.98 17.34
C TYR A 296 11.52 14.21 16.43
N ASP A 297 12.69 14.58 15.90
CA ASP A 297 12.87 15.63 14.89
C ASP A 297 12.16 16.98 15.17
N ASN A 298 12.11 17.38 16.45
CA ASN A 298 11.42 18.59 16.93
C ASN A 298 9.90 18.61 16.70
N ARG A 299 9.27 17.45 16.50
CA ARG A 299 7.82 17.33 16.46
C ARG A 299 7.19 17.80 17.75
N THR A 300 5.99 18.35 17.64
CA THR A 300 5.19 18.75 18.81
C THR A 300 4.27 17.62 19.27
N ILE A 301 3.70 17.74 20.47
CA ILE A 301 2.72 16.77 20.97
C ILE A 301 1.45 16.80 20.12
N GLU A 302 1.04 17.98 19.65
CA GLU A 302 -0.13 18.18 18.80
C GLU A 302 0.02 17.45 17.45
N GLU A 303 1.22 17.44 16.86
CA GLU A 303 1.49 16.66 15.64
C GLU A 303 1.37 15.15 15.87
N GLY A 304 1.70 14.68 17.08
CA GLY A 304 1.48 13.29 17.50
C GLY A 304 -0.01 12.96 17.69
N GLU A 305 -0.78 13.86 18.31
CA GLU A 305 -2.24 13.76 18.47
C GLU A 305 -2.95 13.71 17.10
N ASP A 306 -2.53 14.58 16.19
CA ASP A 306 -3.06 14.66 14.82
C ASP A 306 -2.82 13.36 14.04
N LEU A 307 -1.63 12.77 14.17
CA LEU A 307 -1.32 11.46 13.59
C LEU A 307 -2.20 10.36 14.19
N ILE A 308 -2.34 10.31 15.51
CA ILE A 308 -3.19 9.32 16.19
C ILE A 308 -4.65 9.43 15.70
N LYS A 309 -5.16 10.65 15.53
CA LYS A 309 -6.51 10.88 15.02
C LYS A 309 -6.70 10.31 13.60
N LEU A 310 -5.69 10.46 12.73
CA LEU A 310 -5.70 9.82 11.41
C LEU A 310 -5.69 8.29 11.52
N LEU A 311 -4.82 7.72 12.36
CA LEU A 311 -4.73 6.26 12.55
C LEU A 311 -6.06 5.67 13.04
N GLN A 312 -6.69 6.32 14.03
CA GLN A 312 -7.99 5.92 14.56
C GLN A 312 -9.09 5.99 13.49
N TYR A 313 -9.07 6.99 12.62
CA TYR A 313 -10.02 7.10 11.52
C TYR A 313 -9.83 6.00 10.46
N VAL A 314 -8.60 5.63 10.15
CA VAL A 314 -8.30 4.55 9.18
C VAL A 314 -8.82 3.19 9.69
N ILE A 315 -8.68 2.90 10.99
CA ILE A 315 -9.19 1.66 11.58
C ILE A 315 -10.66 1.75 12.04
N SER A 316 -11.34 2.88 11.79
CA SER A 316 -12.73 3.05 12.20
C SER A 316 -13.69 2.20 11.34
N PRO A 317 -14.94 1.99 11.78
CA PRO A 317 -15.96 1.36 10.95
C PRO A 317 -16.13 2.03 9.57
N GLU A 318 -16.03 3.36 9.50
CA GLU A 318 -16.07 4.12 8.25
C GLU A 318 -14.85 3.80 7.38
N GLY A 319 -13.65 3.78 7.98
CA GLY A 319 -12.41 3.40 7.29
C GLY A 319 -12.45 1.99 6.70
N GLN A 320 -12.97 1.04 7.46
CA GLN A 320 -13.13 -0.35 7.04
C GLN A 320 -14.24 -0.52 5.99
N LYS A 321 -15.30 0.28 6.07
CA LYS A 321 -16.35 0.31 5.03
C LYS A 321 -15.80 0.81 3.70
N VAL A 322 -14.98 1.85 3.71
CA VAL A 322 -14.32 2.36 2.49
C VAL A 322 -13.44 1.28 1.87
N ALA A 323 -12.64 0.56 2.67
CA ALA A 323 -11.80 -0.54 2.19
C ALA A 323 -12.62 -1.55 1.36
N ALA A 324 -13.75 -2.03 1.89
CA ALA A 324 -14.64 -2.95 1.17
C ALA A 324 -15.19 -2.35 -0.14
N GLN A 325 -15.59 -1.08 -0.13
CA GLN A 325 -16.18 -0.41 -1.30
C GLN A 325 -15.23 -0.31 -2.50
N ILE A 326 -13.93 -0.29 -2.24
CA ILE A 326 -12.89 -0.21 -3.27
C ILE A 326 -12.05 -1.48 -3.37
N ASN A 327 -12.64 -2.62 -2.98
CA ASN A 327 -12.14 -3.98 -3.19
C ASN A 327 -10.92 -4.38 -2.34
N TYR A 328 -10.76 -3.79 -1.16
CA TYR A 328 -9.90 -4.30 -0.09
C TYR A 328 -10.72 -5.03 0.95
N ALA A 329 -10.20 -6.15 1.45
CA ALA A 329 -10.84 -6.87 2.53
C ALA A 329 -10.67 -6.09 3.85
N PRO A 330 -11.77 -5.78 4.57
CA PRO A 330 -11.71 -5.18 5.88
C PRO A 330 -10.99 -6.09 6.90
N LEU A 331 -10.35 -5.47 7.87
CA LEU A 331 -9.72 -6.16 9.00
C LEU A 331 -10.76 -6.89 9.85
N SER A 332 -10.36 -8.00 10.48
CA SER A 332 -11.16 -8.69 11.49
C SER A 332 -11.28 -7.86 12.77
N GLU A 333 -12.28 -8.16 13.61
CA GLU A 333 -12.44 -7.50 14.92
C GLU A 333 -11.17 -7.63 15.79
N GLN A 334 -10.54 -8.81 15.78
CA GLN A 334 -9.27 -9.07 16.46
C GLN A 334 -8.16 -8.13 15.98
N ALA A 335 -8.03 -7.94 14.66
CA ALA A 335 -7.03 -7.04 14.09
C ALA A 335 -7.31 -5.57 14.46
N ILE A 336 -8.58 -5.16 14.46
CA ILE A 336 -8.99 -3.81 14.89
C ILE A 336 -8.67 -3.57 16.38
N GLU A 337 -8.93 -4.56 17.24
CA GLU A 337 -8.62 -4.47 18.67
C GLU A 337 -7.11 -4.36 18.92
N LYS A 338 -6.31 -5.22 18.29
CA LYS A 338 -4.84 -5.18 18.41
C LYS A 338 -4.26 -3.87 17.88
N ASN A 339 -4.74 -3.39 16.73
CA ASN A 339 -4.36 -2.05 16.23
C ASN A 339 -4.73 -0.93 17.21
N ARG A 340 -5.90 -0.99 17.87
CA ARG A 340 -6.28 0.00 18.87
C ARG A 340 -5.32 0.00 20.06
N ASN A 341 -4.92 -1.18 20.54
CA ASN A 341 -3.94 -1.31 21.61
C ASN A 341 -2.59 -0.71 21.19
N LEU A 342 -2.11 -1.01 19.98
CA LEU A 342 -0.89 -0.42 19.43
C LEU A 342 -0.96 1.12 19.32
N ILE A 343 -2.09 1.67 18.87
CA ILE A 343 -2.28 3.13 18.81
C ILE A 343 -2.23 3.74 20.22
N ASN A 344 -2.76 3.05 21.23
CA ASN A 344 -2.72 3.51 22.62
C ASN A 344 -1.32 3.53 23.24
N GLU A 345 -0.36 2.79 22.67
CA GLU A 345 1.03 2.80 23.11
C GLU A 345 1.84 4.01 22.59
N ILE A 346 1.29 4.77 21.64
CA ILE A 346 1.94 5.95 21.09
C ILE A 346 2.04 7.03 22.18
N ASN A 347 3.25 7.53 22.38
CA ASN A 347 3.60 8.48 23.44
C ASN A 347 4.41 9.66 22.91
N TYR A 348 4.60 10.67 23.74
CA TYR A 348 5.43 11.83 23.48
C TYR A 348 6.40 12.02 24.64
N GLY A 349 7.69 11.70 24.42
CA GLY A 349 8.72 11.72 25.44
C GLY A 349 8.44 10.76 26.60
N GLY A 350 7.85 9.59 26.30
CA GLY A 350 7.46 8.58 27.28
C GLY A 350 6.11 8.82 27.97
N ILE A 351 5.38 9.90 27.66
CA ILE A 351 4.06 10.18 28.21
C ILE A 351 3.01 9.80 27.17
N ALA A 352 2.07 8.91 27.52
CA ALA A 352 1.00 8.50 26.61
C ALA A 352 0.20 9.71 26.10
N ILE A 353 -0.01 9.79 24.79
CA ILE A 353 -0.69 10.94 24.18
C ILE A 353 -2.20 10.89 24.49
N LEU A 354 -2.81 9.71 24.42
CA LEU A 354 -4.26 9.55 24.63
C LEU A 354 -4.72 9.73 26.08
N ASP A 355 -3.82 9.68 27.06
CA ASP A 355 -4.15 9.99 28.45
C ASP A 355 -4.37 11.49 28.69
N ASN A 356 -3.85 12.37 27.82
CA ASN A 356 -3.96 13.82 27.94
C ASN A 356 -5.19 14.42 27.21
N ALA A 357 -5.88 13.66 26.34
CA ALA A 357 -7.04 14.14 25.57
C ALA A 357 -8.28 14.44 26.44
N ASN A 358 -8.25 14.18 27.76
CA ASN A 358 -9.26 14.59 28.73
C ASN A 358 -9.09 16.03 29.26
N TYR A 359 -8.11 16.80 28.76
CA TYR A 359 -7.87 18.18 29.18
C TYR A 359 -8.00 19.19 28.04
N SER A 360 -9.10 19.18 27.28
CA SER A 360 -9.53 20.32 26.45
C SER A 360 -10.99 20.18 26.03
N ASN A 361 -11.91 20.56 26.93
CA ASN A 361 -13.28 20.96 26.59
C ASN A 361 -13.37 22.48 26.62
#